data_AF-A0A254SFF6-F1
#
_entry.id   AF-A0A254SFF6-F1
#
_cell.length_a   1.000
_cell.length_b   1.000
_cell.length_c   1.000
_cell.angle_alpha   90.00
_cell.angle_beta   90.00
_cell.angle_gamma   90.00
#
_symmetry.space_group_name_H-M   'P 1'
#
loop_
_entity.id
_entity.type
_entity.pdbx_description
1 polymer ?
#
loop_
_entity_poly.entity_id
_entity_poly.type
_entity_poly.pdbx_seq_one_letter_code
_entity_poly.pdbx_strand_id
1 'polypeptide(L)'
;MEKSTISDDQQALHMEERAIADIYRARKERRRRILRENVPLFIRNRERILADGKMARCHIDCIRFGLAYSGEWNVPVAFLGGLLRLWEKPMFQAECPKCHETAYCTGGGGSPLSGAKSVAMTCGSCGHRFTTSATKADKNAIAFGRSLIAAINSSNAGLGSMDDESLPIEDVVHLLELEESNAK
;
A
#
# COMPACT_ATOMS: atom_id res chain seq x y z
N MET A 1 -17.27 45.02 -9.18
CA MET A 1 -16.68 43.74 -8.75
C MET A 1 -17.74 43.01 -7.95
N GLU A 2 -18.60 42.24 -8.62
CA GLU A 2 -19.62 41.43 -7.95
C GLU A 2 -18.95 40.25 -7.24
N LYS A 3 -19.05 40.21 -5.91
CA LYS A 3 -18.74 39.01 -5.14
C LYS A 3 -19.80 37.97 -5.48
N SER A 4 -19.43 36.98 -6.27
CA SER A 4 -20.21 35.75 -6.45
C SER A 4 -20.52 35.17 -5.07
N THR A 5 -21.76 35.32 -4.64
CA THR A 5 -22.27 34.79 -3.39
C THR A 5 -22.70 33.36 -3.70
N ILE A 6 -21.91 32.41 -3.22
CA ILE A 6 -22.26 30.99 -3.28
C ILE A 6 -23.61 30.82 -2.57
N SER A 7 -24.60 30.27 -3.27
CA SER A 7 -25.96 30.05 -2.71
C SER A 7 -25.89 29.12 -1.51
N ASP A 8 -26.81 29.25 -0.54
CA ASP A 8 -26.90 28.36 0.63
C ASP A 8 -26.93 26.88 0.23
N ASP A 9 -27.57 26.55 -0.90
CA ASP A 9 -27.60 25.19 -1.48
C ASP A 9 -26.22 24.72 -1.96
N GLN A 10 -25.42 25.61 -2.56
CA GLN A 10 -24.06 25.28 -2.99
C GLN A 10 -23.12 25.12 -1.78
N GLN A 11 -23.38 25.86 -0.71
CA GLN A 11 -22.64 25.72 0.53
C GLN A 11 -22.97 24.39 1.23
N ALA A 12 -24.24 23.97 1.22
CA ALA A 12 -24.66 22.65 1.71
C ALA A 12 -23.99 21.51 0.92
N LEU A 13 -24.03 21.55 -0.41
CA LEU A 13 -23.37 20.56 -1.27
C LEU A 13 -21.85 20.45 -0.99
N HIS A 14 -21.15 21.57 -0.85
CA HIS A 14 -19.73 21.56 -0.50
C HIS A 14 -19.44 20.98 0.89
N MET A 15 -20.34 21.17 1.86
CA MET A 15 -20.21 20.54 3.17
C MET A 15 -20.39 19.02 3.08
N GLU A 16 -21.36 18.55 2.30
CA GLU A 16 -21.58 17.12 2.05
C GLU A 16 -20.39 16.48 1.34
N GLU A 17 -19.86 17.10 0.28
CA GLU A 17 -18.67 16.64 -0.43
C GLU A 17 -17.46 16.50 0.50
N ARG A 18 -17.24 17.48 1.39
CA ARG A 18 -16.16 17.44 2.38
C ARG A 18 -16.36 16.31 3.38
N ALA A 19 -17.58 16.15 3.91
CA ALA A 19 -17.89 15.09 4.86
C ALA A 19 -17.65 13.70 4.24
N ILE A 20 -18.08 13.50 3.00
CA ILE A 20 -17.82 12.28 2.23
C ILE A 20 -16.31 12.06 2.06
N ALA A 21 -15.57 13.09 1.64
CA ALA A 21 -14.12 13.00 1.46
C ALA A 21 -13.38 12.65 2.76
N ASP A 22 -13.80 13.21 3.88
CA ASP A 22 -13.21 12.93 5.19
C ASP A 22 -13.49 11.49 5.65
N ILE A 23 -14.69 10.95 5.41
CA ILE A 23 -15.01 9.53 5.66
C ILE A 23 -14.10 8.62 4.83
N TYR A 24 -13.92 8.90 3.53
CA TYR A 24 -13.02 8.12 2.68
C TYR A 24 -11.56 8.21 3.15
N ARG A 25 -11.11 9.40 3.58
CA ARG A 25 -9.76 9.59 4.13
C ARG A 25 -9.56 8.77 5.41
N ALA A 26 -10.52 8.78 6.33
CA ALA A 26 -10.48 8.03 7.57
C ALA A 26 -10.44 6.51 7.32
N ARG A 27 -11.29 6.00 6.41
CA ARG A 27 -11.29 4.58 6.01
C ARG A 27 -9.95 4.15 5.41
N LYS A 28 -9.39 4.98 4.53
CA LYS A 28 -8.09 4.71 3.89
C LYS A 28 -6.95 4.68 4.91
N GLU A 29 -6.93 5.61 5.86
CA GLU A 29 -5.91 5.63 6.91
C GLU A 29 -6.05 4.43 7.86
N ARG A 30 -7.28 4.02 8.20
CA ARG A 30 -7.53 2.79 8.96
C ARG A 30 -6.94 1.57 8.26
N ARG A 31 -7.26 1.34 6.98
CA ARG A 31 -6.71 0.22 6.19
C ARG A 31 -5.19 0.26 6.11
N ARG A 32 -4.61 1.45 5.91
CA ARG A 32 -3.15 1.64 5.88
C ARG A 32 -2.50 1.22 7.19
N ARG A 33 -3.09 1.61 8.31
CA ARG A 33 -2.61 1.25 9.64
C ARG A 33 -2.67 -0.27 9.85
N ILE A 34 -3.81 -0.90 9.57
CA ILE A 34 -3.97 -2.36 9.66
C ILE A 34 -2.91 -3.07 8.83
N LEU A 35 -2.71 -2.64 7.57
CA LEU A 35 -1.71 -3.24 6.70
C LEU A 35 -0.30 -3.14 7.30
N ARG A 36 0.09 -1.95 7.78
CA ARG A 36 1.44 -1.70 8.31
C ARG A 36 1.71 -2.41 9.62
N GLU A 37 0.72 -2.53 10.49
CA GLU A 37 0.85 -3.21 11.78
C GLU A 37 0.95 -4.72 11.60
N ASN A 38 0.33 -5.26 10.55
CA ASN A 38 0.25 -6.70 10.31
C ASN A 38 1.23 -7.22 9.23
N VAL A 39 2.21 -6.42 8.78
CA VAL A 39 3.22 -6.90 7.82
C VAL A 39 3.86 -8.22 8.25
N PRO A 40 4.30 -8.41 9.51
CA PRO A 40 4.86 -9.70 9.93
C PRO A 40 3.88 -10.87 9.79
N LEU A 41 2.61 -10.65 10.13
CA LEU A 41 1.55 -11.66 10.02
C LEU A 41 1.35 -12.08 8.56
N PHE A 42 1.27 -11.12 7.64
CA PHE A 42 1.13 -11.41 6.21
C PHE A 42 2.33 -12.12 5.61
N ILE A 43 3.55 -11.77 6.05
CA ILE A 43 4.77 -12.43 5.57
C ILE A 43 4.83 -13.89 6.03
N ARG A 44 4.48 -14.18 7.29
CA ARG A 44 4.41 -15.56 7.81
C ARG A 44 3.34 -16.39 7.11
N ASN A 45 2.19 -15.80 6.81
CA ASN A 45 1.04 -16.48 6.20
C ASN A 45 0.97 -16.31 4.67
N ARG A 46 2.07 -15.90 4.03
CA ARG A 46 2.10 -15.55 2.61
C ARG A 46 1.56 -16.65 1.69
N GLU A 47 1.98 -17.89 1.90
CA GLU A 47 1.55 -19.02 1.06
C GLU A 47 0.04 -19.23 1.15
N ARG A 48 -0.52 -19.17 2.36
CA ARG A 48 -1.97 -19.26 2.59
C ARG A 48 -2.73 -18.12 1.91
N ILE A 49 -2.27 -16.88 2.09
CA ILE A 49 -2.91 -15.71 1.47
C ILE A 49 -2.90 -15.84 -0.06
N LEU A 50 -1.82 -16.33 -0.65
CA LEU A 50 -1.70 -16.50 -2.09
C LEU A 50 -2.52 -17.69 -2.62
N ALA A 51 -2.76 -18.72 -1.81
CA ALA A 51 -3.58 -19.88 -2.16
C ALA A 51 -5.09 -19.59 -2.05
N ASP A 52 -5.50 -18.71 -1.13
CA ASP A 52 -6.89 -18.28 -0.97
C ASP A 52 -7.20 -17.09 -1.89
N GLY A 53 -8.01 -17.33 -2.93
CA GLY A 53 -8.37 -16.29 -3.90
C GLY A 53 -9.08 -15.07 -3.27
N LYS A 54 -9.86 -15.22 -2.21
CA LYS A 54 -10.56 -14.10 -1.55
C LYS A 54 -9.60 -13.26 -0.71
N MET A 55 -8.65 -13.90 -0.02
CA MET A 55 -7.60 -13.19 0.71
C MET A 55 -6.60 -12.52 -0.24
N ALA A 56 -6.18 -13.22 -1.30
CA ALA A 56 -5.28 -12.68 -2.31
C ALA A 56 -5.87 -11.42 -2.98
N ARG A 57 -7.19 -11.40 -3.20
CA ARG A 57 -7.95 -10.27 -3.74
C ARG A 57 -8.32 -9.19 -2.72
N CYS A 58 -7.90 -9.28 -1.47
CA CYS A 58 -8.15 -8.22 -0.49
C CYS A 58 -7.63 -6.86 -1.01
N HIS A 59 -8.52 -5.87 -1.12
CA HIS A 59 -8.19 -4.57 -1.70
C HIS A 59 -7.28 -3.74 -0.78
N ILE A 60 -6.21 -3.19 -1.35
CA ILE A 60 -5.20 -2.40 -0.60
C ILE A 60 -4.84 -1.07 -1.30
N ASP A 61 -5.86 -0.29 -1.62
CA ASP A 61 -5.79 1.05 -2.24
C ASP A 61 -5.04 2.14 -1.43
N CYS A 62 -4.52 1.77 -0.27
CA CYS A 62 -3.93 2.64 0.73
C CYS A 62 -2.40 2.77 0.61
N ILE A 63 -1.76 1.84 -0.10
CA ILE A 63 -0.34 1.91 -0.48
C ILE A 63 -0.23 2.55 -1.84
N ARG A 64 0.52 3.65 -1.88
CA ARG A 64 0.81 4.36 -3.11
C ARG A 64 2.28 4.66 -3.18
N PHE A 65 2.72 4.70 -4.41
CA PHE A 65 4.00 5.26 -4.77
C PHE A 65 3.74 6.50 -5.60
N GLY A 66 4.57 7.52 -5.47
CA GLY A 66 4.34 8.74 -6.22
C GLY A 66 5.60 9.56 -6.36
N LEU A 67 5.76 10.20 -7.51
CA LEU A 67 6.72 11.29 -7.64
C LEU A 67 6.01 12.63 -7.46
N ALA A 68 6.73 13.56 -6.85
CA ALA A 68 6.39 14.95 -6.88
C ALA A 68 6.28 15.41 -8.35
N TYR A 69 5.28 16.25 -8.62
CA TYR A 69 5.04 16.92 -9.91
C TYR A 69 4.66 16.05 -11.09
N SER A 70 4.78 14.71 -11.03
CA SER A 70 4.41 13.87 -12.19
C SER A 70 2.97 13.38 -12.16
N GLY A 71 2.34 13.09 -11.02
CA GLY A 71 0.93 12.62 -10.92
C GLY A 71 0.64 11.24 -11.55
N GLU A 72 1.28 10.94 -12.67
CA GLU A 72 1.22 9.74 -13.52
C GLU A 72 1.55 8.43 -12.78
N TRP A 73 2.17 8.52 -11.61
CA TRP A 73 2.72 7.35 -10.92
C TRP A 73 1.94 6.95 -9.69
N ASN A 74 0.79 7.58 -9.45
CA ASN A 74 -0.06 7.30 -8.29
C ASN A 74 -0.82 5.98 -8.45
N VAL A 75 -0.09 4.90 -8.72
CA VAL A 75 -0.62 3.57 -9.01
C VAL A 75 -0.79 2.83 -7.69
N PRO A 76 -2.02 2.44 -7.33
CA PRO A 76 -2.22 1.59 -6.17
C PRO A 76 -1.72 0.17 -6.49
N VAL A 77 -1.12 -0.49 -5.49
CA VAL A 77 -1.16 -1.95 -5.49
C VAL A 77 -2.61 -2.30 -5.21
N ALA A 78 -3.29 -2.99 -6.11
CA ALA A 78 -4.74 -3.17 -6.02
C ALA A 78 -5.09 -4.21 -4.94
N PHE A 79 -4.27 -5.26 -4.82
CA PHE A 79 -4.61 -6.45 -4.05
C PHE A 79 -3.48 -6.91 -3.14
N LEU A 80 -3.82 -7.49 -1.98
CA LEU A 80 -2.86 -7.99 -0.99
C LEU A 80 -1.92 -9.05 -1.58
N GLY A 81 -2.44 -9.99 -2.39
CA GLY A 81 -1.63 -10.97 -3.11
C GLY A 81 -0.65 -10.31 -4.08
N GLY A 82 -1.06 -9.21 -4.72
CA GLY A 82 -0.18 -8.41 -5.56
C GLY A 82 0.95 -7.76 -4.77
N LEU A 83 0.67 -7.26 -3.56
CA LEU A 83 1.70 -6.72 -2.68
C LEU A 83 2.69 -7.78 -2.20
N LEU A 84 2.22 -8.97 -1.86
CA LEU A 84 3.09 -10.08 -1.46
C LEU A 84 4.01 -10.51 -2.61
N ARG A 85 3.50 -10.64 -3.83
CA ARG A 85 4.31 -10.91 -5.03
C ARG A 85 5.28 -9.76 -5.34
N LEU A 86 4.88 -8.51 -5.12
CA LEU A 86 5.75 -7.35 -5.28
C LEU A 86 6.95 -7.46 -4.33
N TRP A 87 6.70 -7.86 -3.08
CA TRP A 87 7.71 -8.04 -2.04
C TRP A 87 8.68 -9.19 -2.26
N GLU A 88 8.41 -10.11 -3.18
CA GLU A 88 9.38 -11.14 -3.59
C GLU A 88 10.54 -10.55 -4.40
N LYS A 89 10.34 -9.38 -5.02
CA LYS A 89 11.36 -8.74 -5.84
C LYS A 89 12.38 -8.03 -4.93
N PRO A 90 13.69 -8.33 -5.01
CA PRO A 90 14.70 -7.76 -4.12
C PRO A 90 14.77 -6.22 -4.09
N MET A 91 14.32 -5.56 -5.15
CA MET A 91 14.25 -4.09 -5.23
C MET A 91 13.26 -3.45 -4.25
N PHE A 92 12.28 -4.20 -3.75
CA PHE A 92 11.31 -3.72 -2.75
C PHE A 92 11.62 -4.21 -1.34
N GLN A 93 12.86 -4.65 -1.13
CA GLN A 93 13.37 -5.14 0.13
C GLN A 93 14.56 -4.29 0.61
N ALA A 94 14.72 -4.22 1.92
CA ALA A 94 15.91 -3.69 2.59
C ALA A 94 16.20 -4.52 3.84
N GLU A 95 17.39 -4.36 4.41
CA GLU A 95 17.72 -4.93 5.71
C GLU A 95 17.08 -4.11 6.83
N CYS A 96 16.50 -4.77 7.82
CA CYS A 96 15.95 -4.09 9.00
C CYS A 96 17.08 -3.62 9.93
N PRO A 97 17.15 -2.32 10.28
CA PRO A 97 18.20 -1.82 11.18
C PRO A 97 18.07 -2.28 12.63
N LYS A 98 16.95 -2.94 13.00
CA LYS A 98 16.68 -3.41 14.37
C LYS A 98 17.04 -4.89 14.57
N CYS A 99 16.69 -5.75 13.62
CA CYS A 99 16.85 -7.19 13.77
C CYS A 99 17.52 -7.87 12.57
N HIS A 100 18.04 -7.10 11.61
CA HIS A 100 18.75 -7.57 10.41
C HIS A 100 17.95 -8.48 9.46
N GLU A 101 16.71 -8.80 9.80
CA GLU A 101 15.77 -9.50 8.93
C GLU A 101 15.27 -8.63 7.77
N THR A 102 14.62 -9.26 6.81
CA THR A 102 14.08 -8.58 5.64
C THR A 102 12.95 -7.60 6.00
N ALA A 103 13.06 -6.37 5.52
CA ALA A 103 12.02 -5.36 5.54
C ALA A 103 11.49 -5.09 4.14
N TYR A 104 10.20 -4.79 4.06
CA TYR A 104 9.45 -4.71 2.83
C TYR A 104 8.88 -3.32 2.61
N CYS A 105 8.82 -2.92 1.35
CA CYS A 105 8.35 -1.60 0.96
C CYS A 105 6.84 -1.44 1.16
N THR A 106 6.43 -0.49 2.00
CA THR A 106 5.03 -0.19 2.34
C THR A 106 4.58 1.18 1.82
N GLY A 107 5.23 1.65 0.77
CA GLY A 107 4.99 2.92 0.12
C GLY A 107 6.27 3.71 -0.08
N GLY A 108 6.20 4.76 -0.88
CA GLY A 108 7.36 5.59 -1.12
C GLY A 108 7.07 6.71 -2.10
N GLY A 109 8.02 7.60 -2.23
CA GLY A 109 7.95 8.63 -3.25
C GLY A 109 9.29 9.29 -3.47
N GLY A 110 9.29 10.31 -4.31
CA GLY A 110 10.50 11.03 -4.63
C GLY A 110 10.26 12.25 -5.48
N SER A 111 11.34 12.91 -5.86
CA SER A 111 11.33 14.06 -6.76
C SER A 111 12.22 13.73 -7.97
N PRO A 112 11.66 13.74 -9.19
CA PRO A 112 12.44 13.48 -10.39
C PRO A 112 13.49 14.56 -10.66
N LEU A 113 13.22 15.80 -10.24
CA LEU A 113 14.11 16.95 -10.44
C LEU A 113 15.33 16.92 -9.52
N SER A 114 15.15 16.53 -8.26
CA SER A 114 16.25 16.48 -7.28
C SER A 114 16.90 15.10 -7.16
N GLY A 115 16.29 14.06 -7.72
CA GLY A 115 16.68 12.67 -7.50
C GLY A 115 16.36 12.13 -6.10
N ALA A 116 15.82 12.96 -5.21
CA ALA A 116 15.46 12.57 -3.85
C ALA A 116 14.42 11.45 -3.87
N LYS A 117 14.61 10.45 -3.01
CA LYS A 117 13.73 9.30 -2.84
C LYS A 117 13.55 9.02 -1.36
N SER A 118 12.32 8.74 -0.95
CA SER A 118 11.99 8.30 0.40
C SER A 118 11.07 7.10 0.30
N VAL A 119 11.53 5.97 0.83
CA VAL A 119 10.82 4.69 0.77
C VAL A 119 10.50 4.28 2.20
N ALA A 120 9.21 4.06 2.47
CA ALA A 120 8.74 3.56 3.75
C ALA A 120 8.88 2.03 3.79
N MET A 121 9.57 1.53 4.81
CA MET A 121 9.87 0.13 5.01
C MET A 121 9.24 -0.38 6.31
N THR A 122 8.75 -1.62 6.30
CA THR A 122 8.29 -2.32 7.49
C THR A 122 8.94 -3.71 7.53
N CYS A 123 9.58 -4.04 8.66
CA CYS A 123 10.19 -5.35 8.86
C CYS A 123 9.14 -6.47 8.87
N GLY A 124 9.36 -7.53 8.10
CA GLY A 124 8.47 -8.70 8.07
C GLY A 124 8.65 -9.66 9.24
N SER A 125 9.63 -9.43 10.12
CA SER A 125 9.84 -10.23 11.33
C SER A 125 9.41 -9.45 12.57
N CYS A 126 10.11 -8.35 12.89
CA CYS A 126 9.86 -7.60 14.13
C CYS A 126 8.88 -6.42 13.99
N GLY A 127 8.35 -6.15 12.79
CA GLY A 127 7.41 -5.05 12.55
C GLY A 127 8.02 -3.63 12.65
N HIS A 128 9.33 -3.50 12.87
CA HIS A 128 9.99 -2.20 12.95
C HIS A 128 9.83 -1.42 11.63
N ARG A 129 9.46 -0.14 11.76
CA ARG A 129 9.20 0.77 10.64
C ARG A 129 10.31 1.81 10.53
N PHE A 130 10.77 2.05 9.32
CA PHE A 130 11.80 3.04 9.02
C PHE A 130 11.64 3.57 7.60
N THR A 131 12.32 4.68 7.31
CA THR A 131 12.40 5.24 5.95
C THR A 131 13.83 5.17 5.45
N THR A 132 14.00 4.89 4.17
CA THR A 132 15.32 4.86 3.52
C THR A 132 15.26 5.48 2.13
N SER A 133 16.36 6.10 1.71
CA SER A 133 16.60 6.50 0.31
C SER A 133 17.27 5.39 -0.50
N ALA A 134 17.88 4.42 0.20
CA ALA A 134 18.56 3.27 -0.37
C ALA A 134 17.62 2.06 -0.41
N THR A 135 17.36 1.57 -1.63
CA THR A 135 16.83 0.23 -1.86
C THR A 135 17.85 -0.52 -2.72
N LYS A 136 17.81 -1.85 -2.77
CA LYS A 136 18.71 -2.63 -3.64
C LYS A 136 18.61 -2.27 -5.13
N ALA A 137 17.58 -1.51 -5.53
CA ALA A 137 17.50 -0.88 -6.83
C ALA A 137 18.05 0.55 -6.78
N ASP A 138 19.38 0.70 -6.83
CA ASP A 138 20.01 2.01 -6.97
C ASP A 138 19.90 2.50 -8.42
N LYS A 139 18.71 3.01 -8.77
CA LYS A 139 18.44 3.72 -10.04
C LYS A 139 17.79 5.06 -9.72
N ASN A 140 17.96 6.08 -10.58
CA ASN A 140 17.34 7.40 -10.38
C ASN A 140 15.80 7.29 -10.18
N ALA A 141 15.19 8.33 -9.60
CA ALA A 141 13.77 8.33 -9.22
C ALA A 141 12.83 7.94 -10.39
N ILE A 142 13.18 8.36 -11.61
CA ILE A 142 12.44 8.06 -12.86
C ILE A 142 12.50 6.56 -13.22
N ALA A 143 13.66 5.94 -13.13
CA ALA A 143 13.81 4.52 -13.40
C ALA A 143 13.15 3.65 -12.33
N PHE A 144 13.23 4.07 -11.05
CA PHE A 144 12.57 3.37 -9.94
C PHE A 144 11.06 3.25 -10.17
N GLY A 145 10.37 4.35 -10.48
CA GLY A 145 8.91 4.25 -10.65
C GLY A 145 8.46 3.57 -11.93
N ARG A 146 9.23 3.63 -13.03
CA ARG A 146 8.92 2.80 -14.23
C ARG A 146 9.01 1.31 -13.89
N SER A 147 10.07 0.90 -13.21
CA SER A 147 10.22 -0.49 -12.74
C SER A 147 9.13 -0.88 -11.75
N LEU A 148 8.73 0.04 -10.88
CA LEU A 148 7.64 -0.17 -9.95
C LEU A 148 6.29 -0.35 -10.65
N ILE A 149 5.91 0.52 -11.59
CA ILE A 149 4.61 0.39 -12.30
C ILE A 149 4.56 -0.95 -13.03
N ALA A 150 5.63 -1.32 -13.74
CA ALA A 150 5.73 -2.62 -14.38
C ALA A 150 5.62 -3.77 -13.36
N ALA A 151 6.27 -3.63 -12.21
CA ALA A 151 6.21 -4.63 -11.15
C ALA A 151 4.79 -4.75 -10.55
N ILE A 152 4.13 -3.65 -10.22
CA ILE A 152 2.75 -3.63 -9.70
C ILE A 152 1.79 -4.30 -10.70
N ASN A 153 1.87 -3.92 -11.98
CA ASN A 153 1.03 -4.51 -13.02
C ASN A 153 1.29 -6.03 -13.13
N SER A 154 2.56 -6.44 -13.13
CA SER A 154 2.91 -7.87 -13.16
C SER A 154 2.43 -8.62 -11.91
N SER A 155 2.47 -7.99 -10.74
CA SER A 155 2.07 -8.62 -9.48
C SER A 155 0.56 -8.76 -9.34
N ASN A 156 -0.21 -7.79 -9.86
CA ASN A 156 -1.67 -7.86 -9.89
C ASN A 156 -2.20 -8.81 -10.99
N ALA A 157 -1.37 -9.20 -11.95
CA ALA A 157 -1.80 -10.06 -13.05
C ALA A 157 -2.39 -11.38 -12.53
N GLY A 158 -3.56 -11.74 -13.06
CA GLY A 158 -4.27 -12.96 -12.69
C GLY A 158 -5.02 -12.91 -11.35
N LEU A 159 -5.12 -11.76 -10.68
CA LEU A 159 -5.90 -11.60 -9.44
C LEU A 159 -7.36 -11.17 -9.68
N GLY A 160 -7.83 -11.10 -10.91
CA GLY A 160 -9.23 -10.77 -11.21
C GLY A 160 -9.54 -9.26 -11.24
N SER A 161 -10.83 -8.93 -11.18
CA SER A 161 -11.35 -7.55 -11.18
C SER A 161 -11.57 -7.03 -9.77
N MET A 162 -11.70 -5.69 -9.64
CA MET A 162 -12.15 -5.04 -8.40
C MET A 162 -13.59 -5.38 -7.99
N ASP A 163 -14.38 -5.91 -8.92
CA ASP A 163 -15.78 -6.30 -8.68
C ASP A 163 -15.91 -7.76 -8.20
N ASP A 164 -14.81 -8.52 -8.21
CA ASP A 164 -14.82 -9.91 -7.77
C ASP A 164 -14.89 -10.00 -6.23
N GLU A 165 -15.45 -11.11 -5.74
CA GLU A 165 -15.57 -11.34 -4.30
C GLU A 165 -14.19 -11.31 -3.61
N SER A 166 -14.06 -10.45 -2.59
CA SER A 166 -12.85 -10.24 -1.80
C SER A 166 -13.19 -10.06 -0.32
N LEU A 167 -12.21 -10.32 0.54
CA LEU A 167 -12.33 -10.04 1.98
C LEU A 167 -11.78 -8.64 2.29
N PRO A 168 -12.40 -7.88 3.21
CA PRO A 168 -11.79 -6.69 3.76
C PRO A 168 -10.55 -7.08 4.58
N ILE A 169 -9.59 -6.17 4.67
CA ILE A 169 -8.29 -6.46 5.32
C ILE A 169 -8.44 -6.83 6.80
N GLU A 170 -9.45 -6.28 7.48
CA GLU A 170 -9.82 -6.63 8.85
C GLU A 170 -10.14 -8.13 8.98
N ASP A 171 -10.94 -8.67 8.07
CA ASP A 171 -11.37 -10.07 8.10
C ASP A 171 -10.20 -11.00 7.75
N VAL A 172 -9.34 -10.58 6.81
CA VAL A 172 -8.11 -11.33 6.51
C VAL A 172 -7.25 -11.43 7.77
N VAL A 173 -6.97 -10.33 8.46
CA VAL A 173 -6.17 -10.35 9.70
C VAL A 173 -6.82 -11.27 10.74
N HIS A 174 -8.13 -11.14 10.95
CA HIS A 174 -8.85 -11.97 11.92
C HIS A 174 -8.74 -13.48 11.62
N LEU A 175 -8.90 -13.88 10.35
CA LEU A 175 -8.76 -15.28 9.91
C LEU A 175 -7.34 -15.81 10.04
N LEU A 176 -6.33 -14.95 9.92
CA LEU A 176 -4.92 -15.33 10.13
C LEU A 176 -4.62 -15.51 11.63
N GLU A 177 -5.09 -14.61 12.48
CA GLU A 177 -4.88 -14.66 13.94
C GLU A 177 -5.59 -15.85 14.61
N LEU A 178 -6.82 -16.16 14.19
CA LEU A 178 -7.57 -17.31 14.71
C LEU A 178 -6.82 -18.63 14.46
N GLU A 179 -6.21 -18.78 13.29
CA GLU A 179 -5.45 -20.00 12.99
C GLU A 179 -4.10 -20.05 13.69
N GLU A 180 -3.36 -18.93 13.81
CA GLU A 180 -2.13 -18.89 14.62
C GLU A 180 -2.40 -19.20 16.10
N SER A 181 -3.64 -19.00 16.56
CA SER A 181 -4.08 -19.36 17.92
C SER A 181 -4.48 -20.84 18.04
N ASN A 182 -5.05 -21.43 16.99
CA ASN A 182 -5.44 -22.85 16.96
C ASN A 182 -4.26 -23.80 16.68
N ALA A 183 -3.15 -23.29 16.14
CA ALA A 183 -1.93 -24.05 15.86
C ALA A 183 -0.97 -24.15 17.06
N LYS A 184 -1.31 -23.53 18.20
CA LYS A 184 -0.56 -23.59 19.47
C LYS A 184 -1.22 -24.52 20.46
#